data_AF-A0A540K4L7-F1
#
_entry.id   AF-A0A540K4L7-F1
#
_cell.length_a   1.000
_cell.length_b   1.000
_cell.length_c   1.000
_cell.angle_alpha   90.00
_cell.angle_beta   90.00
_cell.angle_gamma   90.00
#
_symmetry.space_group_name_H-M   'P 1'
#
loop_
_entity.id
_entity.type
_entity.pdbx_description
1 polymer ?
#
loop_
_entity_poly.entity_id
_entity_poly.type
_entity_poly.pdbx_seq_one_letter_code
_entity_poly.pdbx_strand_id
1 'polypeptide(L)'
;MKESRDKSDKLSKSSSVSSLPLILDIDDFKGEFSFDALFGNLVNELLPSFQEEETDSSEGHSNLSGNDSLQNGHMRVPSDAAKFAQGLSDPLFPEVDKILSLFKDSCKELVDLQKQIDGRLYNLKKEVSVQDSKHRKTLVELEKGVDGLFGSFARLDSRISSVGQTAAKIGDHLQSADAQRETASQTIELIKPCCRGC
;
A
#
# COMPACT_ATOMS: atom_id res chain seq x y z
N MET A 1 36.79 -6.14 22.21
CA MET A 1 35.64 -5.40 21.65
C MET A 1 34.54 -6.43 21.43
N LYS A 2 33.67 -6.79 22.38
CA LYS A 2 32.67 -6.03 23.17
C LYS A 2 31.76 -5.16 22.28
N GLU A 3 30.57 -5.67 21.98
CA GLU A 3 29.29 -5.00 22.25
C GLU A 3 28.14 -6.01 22.12
N SER A 4 27.48 -6.29 23.26
CA SER A 4 26.19 -6.97 23.34
C SER A 4 25.12 -5.87 23.34
N ARG A 5 24.13 -5.94 22.44
CA ARG A 5 22.96 -5.04 22.46
C ARG A 5 21.78 -5.74 23.10
N ASP A 6 21.62 -5.44 24.37
CA ASP A 6 20.41 -5.58 25.17
C ASP A 6 19.37 -4.57 24.65
N LYS A 7 18.16 -5.02 24.32
CA LYS A 7 17.01 -4.14 24.04
C LYS A 7 15.95 -4.42 25.09
N SER A 8 15.90 -3.51 26.05
CA SER A 8 14.91 -3.42 27.11
C SER A 8 13.92 -2.32 26.76
N ASP A 9 12.78 -2.68 26.17
CA ASP A 9 11.67 -1.75 25.96
C ASP A 9 10.74 -1.75 27.19
N LYS A 10 11.06 -0.85 28.13
CA LYS A 10 10.14 -0.36 29.16
C LYS A 10 9.27 0.75 28.53
N LEU A 11 8.02 0.47 28.19
CA LEU A 11 7.03 1.53 27.97
C LEU A 11 6.43 1.94 29.33
N SER A 12 6.94 3.06 29.85
CA SER A 12 6.37 3.76 30.97
C SER A 12 5.30 4.75 30.49
N LYS A 13 4.07 4.45 30.88
CA LYS A 13 2.89 5.30 31.08
C LYS A 13 3.21 6.79 31.28
N SER A 14 2.63 7.67 30.47
CA SER A 14 2.39 9.08 30.81
C SER A 14 0.90 9.29 31.07
N SER A 15 0.59 9.85 32.23
CA SER A 15 -0.75 10.03 32.78
C SER A 15 -1.17 11.51 32.73
N SER A 16 -2.33 11.75 32.09
CA SER A 16 -3.50 12.43 32.67
C SER A 16 -3.72 13.97 32.54
N VAL A 17 -4.97 14.25 32.15
CA VAL A 17 -5.93 15.33 32.53
C VAL A 17 -6.17 16.49 31.56
N SER A 18 -7.16 16.33 30.67
CA SER A 18 -8.35 17.20 30.62
C SER A 18 -9.46 16.56 29.76
N SER A 19 -10.54 16.13 30.41
CA SER A 19 -11.91 15.83 29.90
C SER A 19 -12.09 14.93 28.64
N LEU A 20 -12.55 13.70 28.90
CA LEU A 20 -13.19 12.70 28.01
C LEU A 20 -12.29 12.03 26.94
N PRO A 21 -12.30 10.69 26.81
CA PRO A 21 -11.28 9.96 26.06
C PRO A 21 -11.74 9.63 24.63
N LEU A 22 -11.56 10.54 23.67
CA LEU A 22 -11.48 10.11 22.26
C LEU A 22 -10.44 10.93 21.51
N ILE A 23 -9.41 10.22 21.04
CA ILE A 23 -8.43 10.70 20.08
C ILE A 23 -8.52 9.69 18.94
N LEU A 24 -9.26 10.04 17.90
CA LEU A 24 -9.30 9.27 16.66
C LEU A 24 -7.87 9.20 16.10
N ASP A 25 -7.31 8.01 15.92
CA ASP A 25 -6.02 7.84 15.25
C ASP A 25 -6.23 7.39 13.79
N ILE A 26 -5.30 7.76 12.91
CA ILE A 26 -5.25 7.27 11.53
C ILE A 26 -5.24 5.73 11.49
N ASP A 27 -4.65 5.10 12.50
CA ASP A 27 -4.52 3.64 12.56
C ASP A 27 -5.88 2.94 12.75
N ASP A 28 -6.85 3.62 13.36
CA ASP A 28 -8.22 3.10 13.55
C ASP A 28 -8.96 2.91 12.22
N PHE A 29 -8.53 3.61 11.16
CA PHE A 29 -9.13 3.55 9.83
C PHE A 29 -8.45 2.53 8.89
N LYS A 30 -7.44 1.80 9.36
CA LYS A 30 -6.67 0.86 8.51
C LYS A 30 -7.30 -0.52 8.34
N GLY A 31 -8.46 -0.79 8.96
CA GLY A 31 -9.10 -2.11 8.94
C GLY A 31 -10.54 -2.10 9.42
N GLU A 32 -10.79 -2.62 10.62
CA GLU A 32 -12.11 -2.79 11.22
C GLU A 32 -12.61 -1.51 11.91
N PHE A 33 -12.81 -0.44 11.14
CA PHE A 33 -13.50 0.73 11.66
C PHE A 33 -14.99 0.41 11.86
N SER A 34 -15.48 0.52 13.10
CA SER A 34 -16.91 0.43 13.42
C SER A 34 -17.42 1.74 13.98
N PHE A 35 -18.39 2.33 13.28
CA PHE A 35 -19.06 3.54 13.73
C PHE A 35 -19.77 3.33 15.07
N ASP A 36 -20.40 2.18 15.26
CA ASP A 36 -21.15 1.88 16.49
C ASP A 36 -20.23 1.72 17.70
N ALA A 37 -19.04 1.15 17.51
CA ALA A 37 -18.02 1.07 18.56
C ALA A 37 -17.47 2.45 18.94
N LEU A 38 -17.19 3.29 17.93
CA LEU A 38 -16.76 4.67 18.14
C LEU A 38 -17.85 5.49 18.86
N PHE A 39 -19.09 5.42 18.38
CA PHE A 39 -20.22 6.14 18.94
C PHE A 39 -20.52 5.68 20.37
N GLY A 40 -20.51 4.37 20.62
CA GLY A 40 -20.62 3.81 21.97
C GLY A 40 -19.55 4.36 22.90
N ASN A 41 -18.28 4.33 22.51
CA ASN A 41 -17.20 4.89 23.33
C ASN A 41 -17.32 6.41 23.54
N LEU A 42 -17.83 7.15 22.55
CA LEU A 42 -18.02 8.60 22.59
C LEU A 42 -19.16 9.00 23.54
N VAL A 43 -20.25 8.23 23.53
CA VAL A 43 -21.53 8.71 24.07
C VAL A 43 -21.98 7.90 25.31
N ASN A 44 -21.49 6.67 25.54
CA ASN A 44 -21.90 5.83 26.66
C ASN A 44 -21.62 6.43 28.05
N GLU A 45 -20.65 7.35 28.18
CA GLU A 45 -20.36 8.03 29.45
C GLU A 45 -21.31 9.22 29.72
N LEU A 46 -22.01 9.70 28.68
CA LEU A 46 -22.85 10.89 28.70
C LEU A 46 -24.35 10.58 28.60
N LEU A 47 -24.73 9.43 28.04
CA LEU A 47 -26.12 8.98 28.00
C LEU A 47 -26.47 8.09 29.20
N PRO A 48 -27.65 8.29 29.82
CA PRO A 48 -28.21 7.31 30.75
C PRO A 48 -28.32 5.95 30.06
N SER A 49 -27.91 4.87 30.73
CA SER A 49 -28.14 3.52 30.23
C SER A 49 -29.63 3.33 30.02
N PHE A 50 -30.03 2.97 28.80
CA PHE A 50 -31.43 2.70 28.48
C PHE A 50 -31.93 1.54 29.37
N GLN A 51 -32.80 1.83 30.32
CA GLN A 51 -33.56 0.82 31.06
C GLN A 51 -34.81 0.52 30.24
N GLU A 52 -34.85 -0.67 29.64
CA GLU A 52 -36.05 -1.19 29.01
C GLU A 52 -37.04 -1.49 30.14
N GLU A 53 -37.98 -0.58 30.38
CA GLU A 53 -39.06 -0.79 31.35
C GLU A 53 -40.05 -1.79 30.73
N GLU A 54 -39.78 -3.08 30.98
CA GLU A 54 -40.68 -4.21 30.67
C GLU A 54 -41.98 -4.02 31.46
N THR A 55 -42.90 -3.26 30.88
CA THR A 55 -44.24 -3.01 31.42
C THR A 55 -45.16 -4.18 31.09
N ASP A 56 -44.84 -5.37 31.61
CA ASP A 56 -45.80 -6.47 31.68
C ASP A 56 -46.68 -6.29 32.93
N SER A 57 -47.60 -5.31 32.85
CA SER A 57 -48.75 -5.22 33.75
C SER A 57 -49.86 -6.12 33.21
N SER A 58 -49.86 -7.41 33.58
CA SER A 58 -50.98 -8.31 33.33
C SER A 58 -51.82 -8.51 34.60
N GLU A 59 -52.83 -7.67 34.80
CA GLU A 59 -53.96 -7.97 35.66
C GLU A 59 -55.28 -7.86 34.89
N GLY A 60 -55.99 -8.99 34.81
CA GLY A 60 -57.45 -8.99 34.85
C GLY A 60 -58.22 -8.78 33.54
N HIS A 61 -58.64 -9.92 32.98
CA HIS A 61 -59.90 -10.15 32.26
C HIS A 61 -60.02 -9.89 30.74
N SER A 62 -60.25 -11.03 30.09
CA SER A 62 -61.14 -11.32 28.96
C SER A 62 -60.49 -11.54 27.59
N ASN A 63 -60.47 -12.84 27.25
CA ASN A 63 -60.46 -13.35 25.90
C ASN A 63 -61.63 -12.75 25.10
N LEU A 64 -61.32 -11.98 24.06
CA LEU A 64 -61.93 -12.18 22.74
C LEU A 64 -60.99 -11.65 21.64
N SER A 65 -60.24 -12.59 21.06
CA SER A 65 -59.91 -12.69 19.63
C SER A 65 -59.41 -11.43 18.87
N GLY A 66 -58.11 -11.44 18.56
CA GLY A 66 -57.65 -11.36 17.16
C GLY A 66 -57.29 -9.98 16.58
N ASN A 67 -55.98 -9.74 16.53
CA ASN A 67 -55.18 -9.02 15.52
C ASN A 67 -55.25 -7.49 15.33
N ASP A 68 -54.03 -6.94 15.29
CA ASP A 68 -53.50 -5.78 14.56
C ASP A 68 -54.10 -4.39 14.79
N SER A 69 -53.32 -3.52 15.45
CA SER A 69 -52.57 -2.44 14.78
C SER A 69 -52.15 -1.37 15.78
N LEU A 70 -50.85 -1.04 15.77
CA LEU A 70 -50.28 0.15 16.42
C LEU A 70 -50.94 1.42 15.84
N GLN A 71 -51.38 2.35 16.69
CA GLN A 71 -51.66 3.73 16.26
C GLN A 71 -51.14 4.78 17.24
N ASN A 72 -49.95 5.27 16.89
CA ASN A 72 -49.38 6.56 17.29
C ASN A 72 -50.39 7.70 17.06
N GLY A 73 -50.57 8.59 18.05
CA GLY A 73 -51.58 9.66 17.94
C GLY A 73 -51.45 10.76 18.99
N HIS A 74 -50.67 11.79 18.63
CA HIS A 74 -50.65 13.14 19.20
C HIS A 74 -52.03 13.68 19.62
N MET A 75 -52.19 14.06 20.89
CA MET A 75 -53.27 14.96 21.34
C MET A 75 -52.69 16.07 22.23
N ARG A 76 -52.63 17.28 21.67
CA ARG A 76 -52.56 18.53 22.44
C ARG A 76 -53.94 18.88 23.02
N VAL A 77 -53.91 19.82 23.97
CA VAL A 77 -54.97 20.75 24.45
C VAL A 77 -55.58 20.35 25.81
N PRO A 78 -55.94 21.28 26.74
CA PRO A 78 -55.47 22.64 27.05
C PRO A 78 -55.10 22.87 28.54
N SER A 79 -54.55 24.06 28.81
CA SER A 79 -54.33 24.67 30.14
C SER A 79 -55.57 24.67 31.04
N ASP A 80 -55.42 24.28 32.31
CA ASP A 80 -55.66 25.14 33.48
C ASP A 80 -55.46 24.39 34.79
N ALA A 81 -54.38 24.70 35.50
CA ALA A 81 -54.33 24.74 36.96
C ALA A 81 -52.96 25.30 37.38
N ALA A 82 -52.95 26.59 37.68
CA ALA A 82 -51.85 27.27 38.34
C ALA A 82 -51.39 26.50 39.58
N LYS A 83 -50.12 26.08 39.58
CA LYS A 83 -49.19 26.02 40.72
C LYS A 83 -47.94 25.27 40.30
N PHE A 84 -46.95 25.99 39.79
CA PHE A 84 -45.53 25.76 40.06
C PHE A 84 -44.79 27.04 39.64
N ALA A 85 -44.97 28.07 40.47
CA ALA A 85 -43.95 29.10 40.58
C ALA A 85 -42.72 28.46 41.24
N GLN A 86 -41.54 28.98 40.90
CA GLN A 86 -40.21 28.61 41.39
C GLN A 86 -39.53 27.45 40.65
N GLY A 87 -38.63 27.80 39.73
CA GLY A 87 -37.72 26.87 39.09
C GLY A 87 -37.07 27.52 37.88
N LEU A 88 -36.16 28.46 38.14
CA LEU A 88 -35.26 29.02 37.15
C LEU A 88 -34.67 27.87 36.31
N SER A 89 -34.99 27.86 35.01
CA SER A 89 -34.20 27.35 33.90
C SER A 89 -32.98 26.48 34.26
N ASP A 90 -33.20 25.32 34.88
CA ASP A 90 -32.25 24.24 34.75
C ASP A 90 -32.48 23.66 33.35
N PRO A 91 -31.45 23.57 32.49
CA PRO A 91 -31.62 23.02 31.16
C PRO A 91 -32.28 21.64 31.31
N LEU A 92 -33.34 21.39 30.53
CA LEU A 92 -34.07 20.12 30.58
C LEU A 92 -33.13 18.90 30.33
N PHE A 93 -31.94 19.16 29.77
CA PHE A 93 -30.82 18.23 29.66
C PHE A 93 -29.46 18.97 29.68
N PRO A 94 -28.78 19.12 30.83
CA PRO A 94 -27.44 19.73 30.92
C PRO A 94 -26.37 18.93 30.15
N GLU A 95 -26.60 17.63 29.93
CA GLU A 95 -25.73 16.70 29.20
C GLU A 95 -25.70 16.97 27.68
N VAL A 96 -26.74 17.60 27.12
CA VAL A 96 -26.83 17.86 25.67
C VAL A 96 -25.73 18.79 25.19
N ASP A 97 -25.38 19.82 25.97
CA ASP A 97 -24.32 20.75 25.62
C ASP A 97 -22.93 20.10 25.63
N LYS A 98 -22.72 19.15 26.56
CA LYS A 98 -21.47 18.36 26.64
C LYS A 98 -21.33 17.42 25.44
N ILE A 99 -22.41 16.73 25.08
CA ILE A 99 -22.48 15.86 23.89
C ILE A 99 -22.25 16.68 22.62
N LEU A 100 -22.87 17.85 22.50
CA LEU A 100 -22.68 18.75 21.35
C LEU A 100 -21.24 19.25 21.23
N SER A 101 -20.59 19.60 22.34
CA SER A 101 -19.16 19.98 22.33
C SER A 101 -18.31 18.81 21.85
N LEU A 102 -18.56 17.62 22.39
CA LEU A 102 -17.82 16.42 22.06
C LEU A 102 -17.95 16.06 20.57
N PHE A 103 -19.16 16.10 20.00
CA PHE A 103 -19.35 15.91 18.55
C PHE A 103 -18.63 16.96 17.73
N LYS A 104 -18.65 18.24 18.14
CA LYS A 104 -17.91 19.30 17.44
C LYS A 104 -16.40 19.05 17.44
N ASP A 105 -15.86 18.60 18.56
CA ASP A 105 -14.44 18.29 18.70
C ASP A 105 -14.06 17.05 17.87
N SER A 106 -14.84 15.97 17.92
CA SER A 106 -14.62 14.78 17.10
C SER A 106 -14.78 15.04 15.60
N CYS A 107 -15.74 15.89 15.19
CA CYS A 107 -15.87 16.31 13.79
C CYS A 107 -14.64 17.09 13.32
N LYS A 108 -14.07 17.94 14.18
CA LYS A 108 -12.85 18.70 13.87
C LYS A 108 -11.65 17.77 13.70
N GLU A 109 -11.47 16.81 14.62
CA GLU A 109 -10.41 15.80 14.53
C GLU A 109 -10.54 14.96 13.25
N LEU A 110 -11.75 14.52 12.90
CA LEU A 110 -11.98 13.75 11.67
C LEU A 110 -11.61 14.54 10.41
N VAL A 111 -11.95 15.83 10.37
CA VAL A 111 -11.58 16.73 9.25
C VAL A 111 -10.06 16.94 9.19
N ASP A 112 -9.39 17.05 10.33
CA ASP A 112 -7.93 17.21 10.37
C ASP A 112 -7.20 15.91 9.97
N LEU A 113 -7.72 14.74 10.37
CA LEU A 113 -7.25 13.43 9.90
C LEU A 113 -7.44 13.29 8.39
N GLN A 114 -8.61 13.69 7.85
CA GLN A 114 -8.85 13.68 6.40
C GLN A 114 -7.79 14.51 5.67
N LYS A 115 -7.53 15.75 6.10
CA LYS A 115 -6.48 16.59 5.51
C LYS A 115 -5.10 15.93 5.59
N GLN A 116 -4.81 15.25 6.70
CA GLN A 116 -3.54 14.55 6.88
C GLN A 116 -3.40 13.38 5.90
N ILE A 117 -4.47 12.59 5.72
CA ILE A 117 -4.52 11.49 4.75
C ILE A 117 -4.36 12.03 3.32
N ASP A 118 -5.11 13.09 2.97
CA ASP A 118 -5.02 13.73 1.65
C ASP A 118 -3.61 14.25 1.38
N GLY A 119 -2.97 14.87 2.38
CA GLY A 119 -1.59 15.33 2.29
C GLY A 119 -0.60 14.18 2.09
N ARG A 120 -0.74 13.07 2.83
CA ARG A 120 0.07 11.86 2.68
C ARG A 120 -0.12 11.23 1.30
N LEU A 121 -1.37 11.13 0.83
CA LEU A 121 -1.71 10.58 -0.49
C LEU A 121 -1.14 11.44 -1.61
N TYR A 122 -1.28 12.76 -1.53
CA TYR A 122 -0.72 13.69 -2.49
C TYR A 122 0.81 13.57 -2.58
N ASN A 123 1.49 13.54 -1.43
CA ASN A 123 2.94 13.37 -1.38
C ASN A 123 3.37 12.01 -1.95
N LEU A 124 2.68 10.92 -1.59
CA LEU A 124 2.97 9.59 -2.11
C LEU A 124 2.78 9.55 -3.63
N LYS A 125 1.67 10.10 -4.15
CA LYS A 125 1.41 10.19 -5.59
C LYS A 125 2.52 10.97 -6.31
N LYS A 126 2.97 12.08 -5.73
CA LYS A 126 4.06 12.88 -6.29
C LYS A 126 5.38 12.09 -6.31
N GLU A 127 5.73 11.44 -5.20
CA GLU A 127 6.98 10.65 -5.10
C GLU A 127 6.96 9.47 -6.07
N VAL A 128 5.86 8.73 -6.14
CA VAL A 128 5.68 7.63 -7.10
C VAL A 128 5.81 8.14 -8.54
N SER A 129 5.24 9.31 -8.86
CA SER A 129 5.37 9.90 -10.20
C SER A 129 6.82 10.28 -10.53
N VAL A 130 7.54 10.88 -9.57
CA VAL A 130 8.97 11.21 -9.73
C VAL A 130 9.79 9.95 -9.92
N GLN A 131 9.57 8.94 -9.07
CA GLN A 131 10.26 7.67 -9.14
C GLN A 131 9.99 6.96 -10.47
N ASP A 132 8.74 6.87 -10.91
CA ASP A 132 8.35 6.28 -12.19
C ASP A 132 9.06 6.99 -13.34
N SER A 133 9.07 8.33 -13.35
CA SER A 133 9.76 9.10 -14.40
C SER A 133 11.27 8.83 -14.43
N LYS A 134 11.90 8.64 -13.27
CA LYS A 134 13.32 8.32 -13.16
C LYS A 134 13.61 6.91 -13.68
N HIS A 135 12.82 5.92 -13.25
CA HIS A 135 12.97 4.54 -13.69
C HIS A 135 12.73 4.39 -15.20
N ARG A 136 11.73 5.10 -15.73
CA ARG A 136 11.44 5.15 -17.16
C ARG A 136 12.63 5.67 -17.96
N LYS A 137 13.27 6.77 -17.52
CA LYS A 137 14.46 7.32 -18.18
C LYS A 137 15.62 6.33 -18.16
N THR A 138 15.90 5.70 -17.01
CA THR A 138 16.97 4.70 -16.91
C THR A 138 16.72 3.50 -17.81
N LEU A 139 15.46 3.05 -17.96
CA LEU A 139 15.13 1.96 -18.88
C LEU A 139 15.39 2.34 -20.35
N VAL A 140 15.01 3.56 -20.75
CA VAL A 140 15.26 4.06 -22.12
C VAL A 140 16.78 4.13 -22.41
N GLU A 141 17.58 4.56 -21.45
CA GLU A 141 19.05 4.59 -21.61
C GLU A 141 19.64 3.17 -21.72
N LEU A 142 19.16 2.23 -20.91
CA LEU A 142 19.57 0.83 -20.96
C LEU A 142 19.19 0.17 -22.29
N GLU A 143 17.95 0.36 -22.76
CA GLU A 143 17.48 -0.13 -24.05
C GLU A 143 18.39 0.36 -25.20
N LYS A 144 18.66 1.67 -25.22
CA LYS A 144 19.58 2.26 -26.20
C LYS A 144 21.00 1.70 -26.11
N GLY A 145 21.49 1.41 -24.89
CA GLY A 145 22.77 0.75 -24.67
C GLY A 145 22.81 -0.68 -25.21
N VAL A 146 21.72 -1.44 -24.99
CA VAL A 146 21.56 -2.81 -25.50
C VAL A 146 21.48 -2.83 -27.03
N ASP A 147 20.73 -1.90 -27.65
CA ASP A 147 20.69 -1.76 -29.10
C ASP A 147 22.07 -1.45 -29.69
N GLY A 148 22.83 -0.55 -29.03
CA GLY A 148 24.21 -0.26 -29.40
C GLY A 148 25.13 -1.47 -29.30
N LEU A 149 24.93 -2.31 -28.28
CA LEU A 149 25.66 -3.57 -28.11
C LEU A 149 25.29 -4.58 -29.21
N PHE A 150 24.01 -4.69 -29.56
CA PHE A 150 23.56 -5.55 -30.64
C PHE A 150 24.18 -5.14 -31.99
N GLY A 151 24.20 -3.83 -32.28
CA GLY A 151 24.89 -3.29 -33.44
C GLY A 151 26.39 -3.59 -33.44
N SER A 152 27.02 -3.55 -32.27
CA SER A 152 28.45 -3.89 -32.11
C SER A 152 28.71 -5.38 -32.35
N PHE A 153 27.84 -6.26 -31.88
CA PHE A 153 27.92 -7.70 -32.14
C PHE A 153 27.72 -8.03 -33.63
N ALA A 154 26.77 -7.40 -34.32
CA ALA A 154 26.60 -7.59 -35.75
C ALA A 154 27.86 -7.18 -36.55
N ARG A 155 28.51 -6.08 -36.14
CA ARG A 155 29.78 -5.65 -36.76
C ARG A 155 30.93 -6.60 -36.43
N LEU A 156 30.99 -7.09 -35.20
CA LEU A 156 31.99 -8.07 -34.80
C LEU A 156 31.83 -9.38 -35.58
N ASP A 157 30.60 -9.88 -35.69
CA ASP A 157 30.27 -11.09 -36.44
C ASP A 157 30.69 -10.99 -37.91
N SER A 158 30.36 -9.87 -38.57
CA SER A 158 30.81 -9.58 -39.93
C SER A 158 32.35 -9.61 -40.07
N ARG A 159 33.08 -9.04 -39.09
CA ARG A 159 34.55 -9.08 -39.08
C ARG A 159 35.09 -10.48 -38.83
N ILE A 160 34.53 -11.22 -37.88
CA ILE A 160 34.93 -12.60 -37.59
C ILE A 160 34.71 -13.46 -38.84
N SER A 161 33.58 -13.31 -39.51
CA SER A 161 33.28 -14.02 -40.76
C SER A 161 34.30 -13.70 -41.85
N SER A 162 34.62 -12.42 -42.08
CA SER A 162 35.63 -12.00 -43.08
C SER A 162 37.04 -12.52 -42.76
N VAL A 163 37.46 -12.44 -41.50
CA VAL A 163 38.76 -12.98 -41.06
C VAL A 163 38.76 -14.50 -41.18
N GLY A 164 37.68 -15.18 -40.81
CA GLY A 164 37.54 -16.63 -40.93
C GLY A 164 37.63 -17.10 -42.38
N GLN A 165 36.97 -16.40 -43.32
CA GLN A 165 37.10 -16.67 -44.76
C GLN A 165 38.54 -16.48 -45.26
N THR A 166 39.22 -15.42 -44.80
CA THR A 166 40.61 -15.16 -45.18
C THR A 166 41.54 -16.24 -44.62
N ALA A 167 41.34 -16.65 -43.37
CA ALA A 167 42.10 -17.71 -42.73
C ALA A 167 41.92 -19.06 -43.43
N ALA A 168 40.69 -19.41 -43.81
CA ALA A 168 40.40 -20.62 -44.58
C ALA A 168 41.16 -20.60 -45.92
N LYS A 169 41.10 -19.48 -46.65
CA LYS A 169 41.81 -19.32 -47.92
C LYS A 169 43.33 -19.45 -47.75
N ILE A 170 43.91 -18.86 -46.71
CA ILE A 170 45.35 -19.03 -46.42
C ILE A 170 45.67 -20.49 -46.11
N GLY A 171 44.81 -21.18 -45.37
CA GLY A 171 44.91 -22.61 -45.10
C GLY A 171 44.99 -23.43 -46.39
N ASP A 172 44.06 -23.20 -47.33
CA ASP A 172 44.04 -23.90 -48.63
C ASP A 172 45.32 -23.65 -49.43
N HIS A 173 45.81 -22.40 -49.43
CA HIS A 173 47.05 -22.03 -50.11
C HIS A 173 48.27 -22.73 -49.49
N LEU A 174 48.35 -22.79 -48.16
CA LEU A 174 49.43 -23.48 -47.45
C LEU A 174 49.39 -24.99 -47.71
N GLN A 175 48.21 -25.60 -47.72
CA GLN A 175 48.06 -27.02 -48.02
C GLN A 175 48.47 -27.35 -49.46
N SER A 176 48.10 -26.50 -50.42
CA SER A 176 48.52 -26.65 -51.82
C SER A 176 50.05 -26.50 -51.97
N ALA A 177 50.65 -25.50 -51.32
CA ALA A 177 52.09 -25.31 -51.32
C ALA A 177 52.83 -26.49 -50.69
N ASP A 178 52.29 -27.06 -49.60
CA ASP A 178 52.88 -28.22 -48.94
C ASP A 178 52.81 -29.48 -49.83
N ALA A 179 51.68 -29.72 -50.50
CA ALA A 179 51.54 -30.81 -51.46
C ALA A 179 52.53 -30.67 -52.65
N GLN A 180 52.75 -29.45 -53.13
CA GLN A 180 53.74 -29.19 -54.18
C GLN A 180 55.16 -29.46 -53.68
N ARG A 181 55.50 -29.00 -52.47
CA ARG A 181 56.79 -29.24 -51.83
C ARG A 181 57.07 -30.73 -51.64
N GLU A 182 56.08 -31.49 -51.19
CA GLU A 182 56.18 -32.94 -51.00
C GLU A 182 56.44 -33.64 -52.33
N THR A 183 55.68 -33.30 -53.37
CA THR A 183 55.86 -33.85 -54.73
C THR A 183 57.25 -33.56 -55.28
N ALA A 184 57.74 -32.32 -55.14
CA ALA A 184 59.08 -31.94 -55.57
C ALA A 184 60.17 -32.69 -54.79
N SER A 185 60.00 -32.86 -53.47
CA SER A 185 60.92 -33.62 -52.63
C SER A 185 60.98 -35.08 -53.02
N GLN A 186 59.83 -35.73 -53.25
CA GLN A 186 59.77 -37.11 -53.76
C GLN A 186 60.46 -37.25 -55.12
N THR A 187 60.26 -36.28 -56.02
CA THR A 187 60.92 -36.27 -57.33
C THR A 187 62.44 -36.15 -57.21
N ILE A 188 62.93 -35.28 -56.31
CA ILE A 188 64.37 -35.14 -56.04
C ILE A 188 64.94 -36.45 -55.49
N GLU A 189 64.24 -37.11 -54.55
CA GLU A 189 64.67 -38.40 -54.01
C GLU A 189 64.71 -39.50 -55.08
N LEU A 190 63.79 -39.49 -56.05
CA LEU A 190 63.82 -40.42 -57.18
C LEU A 190 64.98 -40.16 -58.16
N ILE A 191 65.37 -38.90 -58.37
CA ILE A 191 66.43 -38.51 -59.30
C ILE A 191 67.84 -38.66 -58.67
N LYS A 192 67.95 -38.45 -57.35
CA LYS A 192 69.22 -38.52 -56.60
C LYS A 192 70.09 -39.75 -56.93
N PRO A 193 69.56 -40.98 -57.03
CA PRO A 193 70.33 -42.18 -57.39
C PRO A 193 70.86 -42.14 -58.83
N CYS A 194 70.07 -41.65 -59.79
CA CYS A 194 70.50 -41.52 -61.19
C CYS A 194 71.69 -40.55 -61.33
N CYS A 195 71.68 -39.45 -60.59
CA CYS A 195 72.77 -38.46 -60.64
C CYS A 195 74.03 -38.88 -59.88
N ARG A 196 73.98 -39.85 -58.96
CA ARG A 196 75.18 -40.35 -58.24
C ARG A 196 75.96 -41.44 -58.99
N GLY A 197 75.36 -42.04 -60.03
CA GLY A 197 75.97 -43.11 -60.82
C GLY A 197 76.62 -42.68 -62.14
N CYS A 198 76.59 -41.39 -62.48
CA CYS A 198 77.36 -40.77 -63.57
C CYS A 198 78.61 -40.10 -63.01
#